data_AF-A0A6B2G4Z8-F1
#
_entry.id   AF-A0A6B2G4Z8-F1
#
_cell.length_a   1.000
_cell.length_b   1.000
_cell.length_c   1.000
_cell.angle_alpha   90.00
_cell.angle_beta   90.00
_cell.angle_gamma   90.00
#
_symmetry.space_group_name_H-M   'P 1'
#
loop_
_entity.id
_entity.type
_entity.pdbx_description
1 polymer ?
#
loop_
_entity_poly.entity_id
_entity_poly.type
_entity_poly.pdbx_seq_one_letter_code
_entity_poly.pdbx_strand_id
1 'polypeptide(L)'
;INNILPNYLLNGVRIEENKNRPKSFPSFVENKTSSASLEEFICQRNQEAQKQTEREDAPFCMICFGSDKFTRLMPCENGPFCEACSEKIIKDGMKCPICNMDVHSFQSWKTE
;
A
#
# COMPACT_ATOMS: atom_id res chain seq x y z
N ILE A 1 9.89 31.03 26.08
CA ILE A 1 8.71 30.80 25.21
C ILE A 1 8.98 29.52 24.43
N ASN A 2 8.24 28.47 24.77
CA ASN A 2 8.39 27.12 24.24
C ASN A 2 7.92 27.08 22.78
N ASN A 3 8.71 26.46 21.89
CA ASN A 3 8.21 25.89 20.65
C ASN A 3 8.64 24.43 20.61
N ILE A 4 7.76 23.59 21.15
CA ILE A 4 7.81 22.14 21.09
C ILE A 4 7.21 21.76 19.73
N LEU A 5 8.03 21.23 18.83
CA LEU A 5 7.56 20.58 17.60
C LEU A 5 7.02 19.18 17.95
N PRO A 6 5.94 18.70 17.32
CA PRO A 6 5.30 17.44 17.69
C PRO A 6 6.16 16.24 17.29
N ASN A 7 6.34 15.34 18.26
CA ASN A 7 6.90 14.01 18.08
C ASN A 7 6.05 13.21 17.08
N TYR A 8 6.60 12.89 15.91
CA TYR A 8 6.05 11.84 15.06
C TYR A 8 6.66 10.51 15.51
N LEU A 9 5.84 9.69 16.16
CA LEU A 9 6.16 8.29 16.45
C LEU A 9 5.80 7.46 15.22
N LEU A 10 6.81 6.99 14.49
CA LEU A 10 6.67 5.86 13.58
C LEU A 10 7.25 4.62 14.29
N ASN A 11 6.36 3.67 14.61
CA ASN A 11 6.69 2.32 15.09
C ASN A 11 7.60 2.21 16.32
N GLY A 12 7.56 3.17 17.25
CA GLY A 12 8.14 3.00 18.59
C GLY A 12 9.67 2.87 18.67
N VAL A 13 10.40 3.21 17.60
CA VAL A 13 11.87 3.20 17.61
C VAL A 13 12.39 4.63 17.67
N ARG A 14 13.10 4.97 18.75
CA ARG A 14 13.80 6.23 18.92
C ARG A 14 15.04 6.23 18.02
N ILE A 15 15.01 6.97 16.91
CA ILE A 15 16.20 7.19 16.08
C ILE A 15 16.95 8.37 16.67
N GLU A 16 18.05 8.10 17.38
CA GLU A 16 18.99 9.16 17.74
C GLU A 16 19.91 9.42 16.54
N GLU A 17 19.96 10.67 16.08
CA GLU A 17 20.91 11.10 15.06
C GLU A 17 22.33 10.98 15.61
N ASN A 18 23.02 9.92 15.23
CA ASN A 18 24.41 9.72 15.60
C ASN A 18 25.30 10.68 14.78
N LYS A 19 25.77 11.75 15.44
CA LYS A 19 26.70 12.75 14.89
C LYS A 19 28.09 12.20 14.56
N ASN A 20 28.37 10.93 14.84
CA ASN A 20 29.62 10.25 14.47
C ASN A 20 29.43 9.38 13.21
N ARG A 21 29.10 10.00 12.07
CA ARG A 21 29.25 9.34 10.76
C ARG A 21 30.75 9.32 10.40
N PRO A 22 31.43 8.17 10.33
CA PRO A 22 32.75 8.11 9.71
C PRO A 22 32.57 8.35 8.21
N LYS A 23 33.17 9.42 7.69
CA LYS A 23 33.33 9.64 6.24
C LYS A 23 34.47 8.77 5.74
N SER A 24 34.19 7.48 5.55
CA SER A 24 35.03 6.62 4.71
C SER A 24 34.30 5.30 4.52
N PHE A 25 34.10 4.93 3.25
CA PHE A 25 33.71 3.59 2.86
C PHE A 25 34.55 2.57 3.63
N PRO A 26 33.95 1.51 4.22
CA PRO A 26 34.75 0.44 4.78
C PRO A 26 35.54 -0.18 3.64
N SER A 27 36.86 -0.22 3.82
CA SER A 27 37.80 -0.93 2.97
C SER A 27 37.28 -2.33 2.70
N PHE A 28 37.05 -2.62 1.44
CA PHE A 28 36.63 -3.90 0.89
C PHE A 28 37.56 -5.00 1.41
N VAL A 29 37.05 -5.85 2.32
CA VAL A 29 37.74 -7.07 2.73
C VAL A 29 37.44 -8.09 1.65
N GLU A 30 38.43 -8.37 0.79
CA GLU A 30 38.37 -9.41 -0.24
C GLU A 30 38.30 -10.79 0.41
N ASN A 31 37.11 -11.19 0.84
CA ASN A 31 36.84 -12.59 1.06
C ASN A 31 36.56 -13.23 -0.29
N LYS A 32 37.51 -14.05 -0.75
CA LYS A 32 37.41 -14.91 -1.94
C LYS A 32 36.37 -16.01 -1.70
N THR A 33 35.11 -15.63 -1.60
CA THR A 33 33.99 -16.57 -1.74
C THR A 33 33.82 -16.84 -3.23
N SER A 34 34.05 -18.09 -3.61
CA SER A 34 33.79 -18.63 -4.95
C SER A 34 32.50 -18.05 -5.52
N SER A 35 32.58 -17.51 -6.74
CA SER A 35 31.48 -16.86 -7.47
C SER A 35 30.20 -17.71 -7.53
N ALA A 36 30.35 -19.04 -7.46
CA ALA A 36 29.23 -19.99 -7.40
C ALA A 36 28.30 -19.76 -6.19
N SER A 37 28.85 -19.36 -5.03
CA SER A 37 28.07 -19.20 -3.81
C SER A 37 27.25 -17.91 -3.82
N LEU A 38 27.78 -16.82 -4.41
CA LEU A 38 27.06 -15.56 -4.51
C LEU A 38 25.88 -15.64 -5.49
N GLU A 39 26.05 -16.35 -6.60
CA GLU A 39 24.99 -16.58 -7.57
C GLU A 39 23.85 -17.43 -6.99
N GLU A 40 24.16 -18.46 -6.19
CA GLU A 40 23.16 -19.26 -5.46
C GLU A 40 22.35 -18.40 -4.46
N PHE A 41 23.01 -17.54 -3.68
CA PHE A 41 22.33 -16.65 -2.72
C PHE A 41 21.42 -15.62 -3.42
N ILE A 42 21.84 -15.07 -4.56
CA ILE A 42 21.03 -14.10 -5.31
C ILE A 42 19.79 -14.77 -5.90
N CYS A 43 19.93 -15.98 -6.46
CA CYS A 43 18.80 -16.73 -6.99
C CYS A 43 17.77 -17.09 -5.92
N GLN A 44 18.21 -17.53 -4.73
CA GLN A 44 17.32 -17.89 -3.63
C GLN A 44 16.52 -16.67 -3.12
N ARG A 45 17.18 -15.52 -2.97
CA ARG A 45 16.50 -14.29 -2.54
C ARG A 45 15.52 -13.76 -3.59
N ASN A 46 15.83 -13.93 -4.87
CA ASN A 46 14.94 -13.54 -5.96
C ASN A 46 13.69 -14.44 -6.02
N GLN A 47 13.82 -15.74 -5.73
CA GLN A 47 12.68 -16.66 -5.63
C GLN A 47 11.74 -16.32 -4.47
N GLU A 48 12.30 -15.92 -3.31
CA GLU A 48 11.50 -15.49 -2.16
C GLU A 48 10.77 -14.15 -2.40
N ALA A 49 11.44 -13.20 -3.07
CA ALA A 49 10.82 -11.93 -3.46
C ALA A 49 9.68 -12.12 -4.48
N GLN A 50 9.83 -13.05 -5.43
CA GLN A 50 8.79 -13.35 -6.42
C GLN A 50 7.54 -13.98 -5.80
N LYS A 51 7.69 -14.84 -4.77
CA LYS A 51 6.57 -15.47 -4.05
C LYS A 51 5.69 -14.51 -3.25
N GLN A 52 6.15 -13.30 -2.94
CA GLN A 52 5.37 -12.32 -2.17
C GLN A 52 4.51 -11.40 -3.03
N THR A 53 4.74 -11.36 -4.35
CA THR A 53 4.02 -10.48 -5.29
C THR A 53 2.78 -11.11 -5.93
N GLU A 54 2.51 -12.39 -5.67
CA GLU A 54 1.36 -13.12 -6.26
C GLU A 54 0.13 -13.19 -5.34
N ARG A 55 0.08 -12.36 -4.28
CA ARG A 55 -1.23 -12.03 -3.70
C ARG A 55 -1.79 -10.92 -4.56
N GLU A 56 -2.57 -11.31 -5.57
CA GLU A 56 -3.48 -10.39 -6.24
C GLU A 56 -4.19 -9.59 -5.14
N ASP A 57 -3.87 -8.31 -5.02
CA ASP A 57 -4.47 -7.43 -4.02
C ASP A 57 -5.97 -7.47 -4.26
N ALA A 58 -6.68 -8.20 -3.41
CA ALA A 58 -8.13 -8.28 -3.49
C ALA A 58 -8.66 -6.84 -3.46
N PRO A 59 -9.60 -6.47 -4.35
CA PRO A 59 -10.16 -5.13 -4.33
C PRO A 59 -10.68 -4.82 -2.92
N PHE A 60 -10.52 -3.58 -2.48
CA PHE A 60 -11.02 -3.10 -1.20
C PHE A 60 -11.91 -1.88 -1.42
N CYS A 61 -12.86 -1.67 -0.52
CA CYS A 61 -13.73 -0.51 -0.61
C CYS A 61 -12.92 0.77 -0.34
N MET A 62 -13.01 1.77 -1.22
CA MET A 62 -12.27 3.05 -1.03
C MET A 62 -12.74 3.89 0.16
N ILE A 63 -13.88 3.56 0.78
CA ILE A 63 -14.43 4.28 1.94
C ILE A 63 -14.05 3.58 3.25
N CYS A 64 -14.30 2.27 3.35
CA CYS A 64 -14.11 1.53 4.61
C CYS A 64 -12.93 0.55 4.59
N PHE A 65 -12.26 0.39 3.45
CA PHE A 65 -11.18 -0.58 3.23
C PHE A 65 -11.57 -2.05 3.51
N GLY A 66 -12.87 -2.35 3.55
CA GLY A 66 -13.39 -3.72 3.66
C GLY A 66 -13.33 -4.49 2.35
N SER A 67 -13.41 -5.81 2.44
CA SER A 67 -13.06 -6.75 1.35
C SER A 67 -14.27 -7.33 0.59
N ASP A 68 -15.49 -6.81 0.79
CA ASP A 68 -16.71 -7.51 0.37
C ASP A 68 -17.44 -6.80 -0.78
N LYS A 69 -17.79 -7.58 -1.82
CA LYS A 69 -18.70 -7.27 -2.96
C LYS A 69 -18.66 -5.82 -3.43
N PHE A 70 -17.91 -5.60 -4.51
CA PHE A 70 -17.67 -4.24 -4.98
C PHE A 70 -18.56 -3.80 -6.13
N THR A 71 -18.89 -2.51 -6.09
CA THR A 71 -19.58 -1.77 -7.14
C THR A 71 -18.77 -0.56 -7.58
N ARG A 72 -18.91 -0.17 -8.84
CA ARG A 72 -18.48 1.13 -9.38
C ARG A 72 -19.71 2.02 -9.60
N LEU A 73 -19.52 3.33 -9.45
CA LEU A 73 -20.57 4.31 -9.69
C LEU A 73 -20.54 4.74 -11.16
N MET A 74 -21.69 4.77 -11.83
CA MET A 74 -21.80 5.26 -13.19
C MET A 74 -22.40 6.67 -13.20
N PRO A 75 -21.94 7.59 -14.06
CA PRO A 75 -20.98 7.39 -15.16
C PRO A 75 -19.51 7.64 -14.79
N CYS A 76 -19.20 8.00 -13.55
CA CYS A 76 -17.85 8.45 -13.19
C CYS A 76 -16.83 7.31 -12.98
N GLU A 77 -17.28 6.07 -12.95
CA GLU A 77 -16.52 4.82 -12.81
C GLU A 77 -15.68 4.70 -11.54
N ASN A 78 -15.83 5.64 -10.61
CA ASN A 78 -15.20 5.57 -9.30
C ASN A 78 -15.68 4.31 -8.56
N GLY A 79 -14.74 3.59 -7.95
CA GLY A 79 -14.92 2.35 -7.22
C GLY A 79 -13.56 1.70 -6.95
N PRO A 80 -13.48 0.68 -6.09
CA PRO A 80 -14.59 -0.16 -5.66
C PRO A 80 -15.29 0.35 -4.38
N PHE A 81 -16.62 0.18 -4.29
CA PHE A 81 -17.42 0.43 -3.09
C PHE A 81 -18.17 -0.83 -2.65
N CYS A 82 -18.08 -1.19 -1.37
CA CYS A 82 -18.86 -2.31 -0.83
C CYS A 82 -20.34 -1.97 -0.76
N GLU A 83 -21.19 -2.99 -0.67
CA GLU A 83 -22.67 -2.86 -0.59
C GLU A 83 -23.12 -1.84 0.46
N ALA A 84 -22.61 -1.94 1.70
CA ALA A 84 -22.96 -1.04 2.79
C ALA A 84 -22.57 0.43 2.53
N CYS A 85 -21.46 0.66 1.82
CA CYS A 85 -21.03 2.01 1.45
C CYS A 85 -21.84 2.55 0.27
N SER A 86 -22.20 1.70 -0.68
CA SER A 86 -23.07 2.06 -1.80
C SER A 86 -24.47 2.45 -1.32
N GLU A 87 -25.02 1.74 -0.33
CA GLU A 87 -26.30 2.13 0.29
C GLU A 87 -26.26 3.52 0.95
N LYS A 88 -25.13 3.89 1.57
CA LYS A 88 -24.96 5.22 2.14
C LYS A 88 -24.96 6.29 1.05
N ILE A 89 -24.28 6.04 -0.07
CA ILE A 89 -24.28 6.95 -1.22
C ILE A 89 -25.70 7.19 -1.76
N ILE A 90 -26.54 6.15 -1.78
CA ILE A 90 -27.95 6.29 -2.16
C ILE A 90 -28.69 7.19 -1.17
N LYS A 91 -28.51 6.97 0.14
CA LYS A 91 -29.14 7.76 1.21
C LYS A 91 -28.67 9.23 1.22
N ASP A 92 -27.42 9.47 0.85
CA ASP A 92 -26.79 10.79 0.86
C ASP A 92 -27.05 11.59 -0.43
N GLY A 93 -27.99 11.14 -1.27
CA GLY A 93 -28.48 11.91 -2.43
C GLY A 93 -27.84 11.52 -3.75
N MET A 94 -27.35 10.28 -3.89
CA MET A 94 -26.86 9.73 -5.17
C MET A 94 -25.73 10.56 -5.78
N LYS A 95 -24.77 11.01 -4.96
CA LYS A 95 -23.57 11.72 -5.44
C LYS A 95 -22.30 10.93 -5.18
N CYS A 96 -21.40 10.93 -6.15
CA CYS A 96 -20.12 10.28 -6.02
C CYS A 96 -19.28 10.98 -4.93
N PRO A 97 -18.79 10.27 -3.90
CA PRO A 97 -17.98 10.87 -2.83
C PRO A 97 -16.58 11.31 -3.27
N ILE A 98 -16.14 10.93 -4.47
CA ILE A 98 -14.82 11.29 -5.03
C ILE A 98 -14.90 12.53 -5.91
N CYS A 99 -15.85 12.57 -6.84
CA CYS A 99 -15.93 13.63 -7.85
C CYS A 99 -17.21 14.48 -7.78
N ASN A 100 -18.12 14.18 -6.84
CA ASN A 100 -19.39 14.88 -6.62
C ASN A 100 -20.37 14.89 -7.81
N MET A 101 -20.11 14.08 -8.84
CA MET A 101 -21.05 13.87 -9.96
C MET A 101 -22.26 13.04 -9.50
N ASP A 102 -23.41 13.27 -10.15
CA ASP A 102 -24.62 12.49 -9.92
C ASP A 102 -24.42 11.04 -10.38
N VAL A 103 -24.86 10.11 -9.54
CA VAL A 103 -24.79 8.67 -9.78
C VAL A 103 -26.07 8.23 -10.45
N HIS A 104 -25.96 7.61 -11.62
CA HIS A 104 -27.10 7.07 -12.35
C HIS A 104 -27.34 5.59 -12.05
N SER A 105 -26.27 4.82 -11.82
CA SER A 105 -26.36 3.40 -11.52
C SER A 105 -25.11 2.88 -10.82
N PHE A 106 -25.22 1.67 -10.25
CA PHE A 106 -24.14 0.94 -9.61
C PHE A 106 -23.84 -0.31 -10.44
N GLN A 107 -22.57 -0.50 -10.81
CA GLN A 107 -22.11 -1.66 -11.58
C GLN A 107 -21.30 -2.59 -10.68
N SER A 108 -21.86 -3.76 -10.37
CA SER A 108 -21.15 -4.80 -9.61
C SER A 108 -20.04 -5.43 -10.44
N TRP A 109 -18.91 -5.75 -9.80
CA TRP A 109 -17.89 -6.58 -10.44
C TRP A 109 -18.41 -8.02 -10.52
N LYS A 110 -18.33 -8.61 -11.71
CA LYS A 110 -18.50 -10.06 -11.87
C LYS A 110 -17.14 -10.70 -11.59
N THR A 111 -17.04 -11.44 -10.49
CA THR A 111 -16.03 -12.49 -10.37
C THR A 111 -16.49 -13.63 -11.26
N GLU A 112 -15.79 -13.84 -12.39
CA GLU A 112 -15.93 -15.03 -13.24
C GLU A 112 -15.35 -16.27 -12.55
#